data_AF-A0A6S7HKB0-F1
#
_entry.id   AF-A0A6S7HKB0-F1
#
_cell.length_a   1.000
_cell.length_b   1.000
_cell.length_c   1.000
_cell.angle_alpha   90.00
_cell.angle_beta   90.00
_cell.angle_gamma   90.00
#
_symmetry.space_group_name_H-M   'P 1'
#
loop_
_entity.id
_entity.type
_entity.pdbx_description
1 polymer ?
#
loop_
_entity_poly.entity_id
_entity_poly.type
_entity_poly.pdbx_seq_one_letter_code
_entity_poly.pdbx_strand_id
1 'polypeptide(L)'
;MSDLLRNACAEAKEGNSTIKQQVRDIGNKFLNSVEISAQEAVYIILQLPMRKSSRNVVFINTSLPNDRVELLKPLSEIEKMSDESEEIHSGGLLKRYVERPDSLKNITLADWAAWYDSPGLNKYKKSVKKSDIDNLPLEDEDENNDDDLGVQNTESCVSSKKSVKKRSHARIIRSVWFNKESQPEKHYRELIMLFTPWRNEQADLIGAYSSFQAHYEARRDEISEQMQQYAVCSEDLNEIQHHLQECDDDAYDTIAPVTQDTERRDENEGNTDTHPDLNETYDVSEDLGIPSRLPNNEPLILNEMEDNEYRRLVQMLNKKQREFFYHALHLMKISDNPFYAFLSGSGGVGKSHLIKSIYQAALKHYNKRAGEDFRRVQVLLLAPTGKAAYLIKGNTIHSALSIPASQSLKIYKPLDSGRLNTLRCELGALNLILLDEISMVGNSMFTVQLNNRLKDLKGSKDDFGGVSIITIGDLFQLKPVMDGYIFTDLQSLNYYSVLAPNLWKKYFRMFELDEIMRQRESKMFAEILNRLREGKHTTADLQKLKERCVQESNCPQEAPRLFIQNALVDKYNEQ
;
A
#
# COMPACT_ATOMS: atom_id res chain seq x y z
N MET A 1 3.49 -2.00 -28.68
CA MET A 1 3.92 -2.58 -27.38
C MET A 1 5.35 -2.11 -27.16
N SER A 2 5.61 -1.32 -26.11
CA SER A 2 6.93 -0.70 -25.84
C SER A 2 8.04 -1.75 -25.82
N ASP A 3 9.21 -1.43 -26.36
CA ASP A 3 10.36 -2.33 -26.45
C ASP A 3 10.87 -2.74 -25.06
N LEU A 4 10.70 -1.87 -24.06
CA LEU A 4 10.93 -2.18 -22.66
C LEU A 4 10.06 -3.35 -22.18
N LEU A 5 8.79 -3.38 -22.59
CA LEU A 5 7.86 -4.44 -22.21
C LEU A 5 8.19 -5.75 -22.93
N ARG A 6 8.71 -5.70 -24.17
CA ARG A 6 9.20 -6.89 -24.88
C ARG A 6 10.45 -7.46 -24.21
N ASN A 7 11.40 -6.62 -23.82
CA ASN A 7 12.63 -7.01 -23.15
C ASN A 7 12.34 -7.57 -21.74
N ALA A 8 11.45 -6.94 -20.98
CA ALA A 8 10.99 -7.45 -19.69
C ALA A 8 10.27 -8.80 -19.83
N CYS A 9 9.43 -8.98 -20.85
CA CYS A 9 8.78 -10.25 -21.15
C CYS A 9 9.78 -11.35 -21.56
N ALA A 10 10.84 -11.01 -22.30
CA ALA A 10 11.87 -11.95 -22.70
C ALA A 10 12.70 -12.42 -21.49
N GLU A 11 13.18 -11.48 -20.68
CA GLU A 11 13.94 -11.78 -19.46
C GLU A 11 13.13 -12.59 -18.44
N ALA A 12 11.86 -12.25 -18.25
CA ALA A 12 10.97 -13.02 -17.37
C ALA A 12 10.72 -14.46 -17.88
N LYS A 13 10.78 -14.69 -19.19
CA LYS A 13 10.62 -16.02 -19.81
C LYS A 13 11.89 -16.86 -19.80
N GLU A 14 13.07 -16.24 -19.72
CA GLU A 14 14.35 -16.95 -19.63
C GLU A 14 14.57 -17.63 -18.27
N GLY A 15 13.92 -17.14 -17.21
CA GLY A 15 13.95 -17.76 -15.89
C GLY A 15 12.96 -18.92 -15.71
N ASN A 16 13.36 -19.96 -14.98
CA ASN A 16 12.46 -21.01 -14.45
C ASN A 16 11.62 -20.46 -13.28
N SER A 17 10.79 -19.44 -13.54
CA SER A 17 9.93 -18.79 -12.54
C SER A 17 8.46 -19.08 -12.83
N THR A 18 7.63 -19.05 -11.78
CA THR A 18 6.18 -19.26 -11.94
C THR A 18 5.55 -18.08 -12.68
N ILE A 19 4.43 -18.29 -13.39
CA ILE A 19 3.70 -17.23 -14.13
C ILE A 19 3.43 -16.00 -13.26
N LYS A 20 3.10 -16.20 -11.98
CA LYS A 20 2.89 -15.11 -11.02
C LYS A 20 4.14 -14.27 -10.78
N GLN A 21 5.31 -14.92 -10.77
CA GLN A 21 6.59 -14.26 -10.58
C GLN A 21 7.03 -13.55 -11.86
N GLN A 22 6.80 -14.13 -13.03
CA GLN A 22 7.05 -13.48 -14.32
C GLN A 22 6.26 -12.17 -14.47
N VAL A 23 4.97 -12.18 -14.15
CA VAL A 23 4.12 -10.98 -14.18
C VAL A 23 4.61 -9.92 -13.20
N ARG A 24 5.13 -10.35 -12.04
CA ARG A 24 5.69 -9.45 -11.03
C ARG A 24 7.00 -8.82 -11.49
N ASP A 25 7.91 -9.61 -12.04
CA ASP A 25 9.21 -9.13 -12.52
C ASP A 25 9.02 -8.12 -13.66
N ILE A 26 8.05 -8.39 -14.56
CA ILE A 26 7.62 -7.45 -15.60
C ILE A 26 7.05 -6.16 -14.97
N GLY A 27 6.20 -6.28 -13.95
CA GLY A 27 5.58 -5.14 -13.27
C GLY A 27 6.59 -4.25 -12.52
N ASN A 28 7.52 -4.86 -11.78
CA ASN A 28 8.59 -4.12 -11.09
C ASN A 28 9.54 -3.47 -12.07
N LYS A 29 9.90 -4.15 -13.16
CA LYS A 29 10.76 -3.57 -14.19
C LYS A 29 10.09 -2.39 -14.87
N PHE A 30 8.80 -2.49 -15.14
CA PHE A 30 8.01 -1.38 -15.68
C PHE A 30 8.01 -0.19 -14.70
N LEU A 31 7.62 -0.39 -13.45
CA LEU A 31 7.48 0.70 -12.48
C LEU A 31 8.80 1.40 -12.12
N ASN A 32 9.91 0.68 -12.10
CA ASN A 32 11.23 1.28 -11.87
C ASN A 32 11.80 1.97 -13.12
N SER A 33 11.19 1.78 -14.29
CA SER A 33 11.67 2.35 -15.57
C SER A 33 10.75 3.39 -16.19
N VAL A 34 9.52 3.50 -15.69
CA VAL A 34 8.53 4.45 -16.20
C VAL A 34 8.79 5.78 -15.53
N GLU A 35 9.39 6.68 -16.29
CA GLU A 35 9.46 8.08 -15.93
C GLU A 35 8.07 8.70 -16.12
N ILE A 36 7.59 9.35 -15.06
CA ILE A 36 6.29 10.01 -15.04
C ILE A 36 6.57 11.48 -14.77
N SER A 37 5.90 12.37 -15.52
CA SER A 37 6.02 13.80 -15.27
C SER A 37 5.50 14.17 -13.87
N ALA A 38 6.03 15.23 -13.27
CA ALA A 38 5.59 15.68 -11.95
C ALA A 38 4.06 15.93 -11.89
N GLN A 39 3.47 16.40 -12.99
CA GLN A 39 2.03 16.64 -13.11
C GLN A 39 1.23 15.34 -13.06
N GLU A 40 1.65 14.31 -13.80
CA GLU A 40 1.01 13.01 -13.80
C GLU A 40 1.16 12.30 -12.44
N ALA A 41 2.33 12.44 -11.79
CA ALA A 41 2.55 11.91 -10.45
C ALA A 41 1.59 12.52 -9.42
N VAL A 42 1.36 13.84 -9.46
CA VAL A 42 0.39 14.54 -8.60
C VAL A 42 -1.02 14.00 -8.81
N TYR A 43 -1.44 13.79 -10.05
CA TYR A 43 -2.76 13.23 -10.35
C TYR A 43 -2.92 11.80 -9.81
N ILE A 44 -1.89 10.97 -9.93
CA ILE A 44 -1.90 9.59 -9.43
C ILE A 44 -1.96 9.57 -7.90
N ILE A 45 -1.12 10.36 -7.22
CA ILE A 45 -1.05 10.42 -5.76
C ILE A 45 -2.37 10.91 -5.15
N LEU A 46 -2.96 11.94 -5.76
CA LEU A 46 -4.24 12.51 -5.32
C LEU A 46 -5.46 11.71 -5.82
N GLN A 47 -5.25 10.62 -6.54
CA GLN A 47 -6.31 9.80 -7.17
C GLN A 47 -7.25 10.62 -8.07
N LEU A 48 -6.74 11.69 -8.68
CA LEU A 48 -7.50 12.55 -9.57
C LEU A 48 -7.64 11.88 -10.95
N PRO A 49 -8.82 11.99 -11.61
CA PRO A 49 -9.00 11.43 -12.93
C PRO A 49 -8.14 12.19 -13.95
N MET A 50 -7.18 11.48 -14.55
CA MET A 50 -6.29 11.97 -15.63
C MET A 50 -7.06 12.44 -16.87
N ARG A 51 -8.31 11.98 -17.03
CA ARG A 51 -9.22 12.43 -18.09
C ARG A 51 -10.65 12.50 -17.56
N LYS A 52 -11.37 13.56 -17.93
CA LYS A 52 -12.83 13.64 -17.82
C LYS A 52 -13.42 13.66 -19.23
N SER A 53 -14.43 12.84 -19.50
CA SER A 53 -15.13 12.82 -20.78
C SER A 53 -16.60 13.08 -20.56
N SER A 54 -17.18 13.95 -21.38
CA SER A 54 -18.62 14.29 -21.35
C SER A 54 -19.51 13.13 -21.83
N ARG A 55 -18.94 12.12 -22.52
CA ARG A 55 -19.69 10.99 -23.07
C ARG A 55 -19.03 9.66 -22.70
N ASN A 56 -19.84 8.73 -22.21
CA ASN A 56 -19.36 7.38 -21.89
C ASN A 56 -19.08 6.59 -23.18
N VAL A 57 -17.98 5.83 -23.20
CA VAL A 57 -17.53 5.00 -24.33
C VAL A 57 -17.86 3.54 -24.06
N VAL A 58 -18.45 2.84 -25.03
CA VAL A 58 -18.70 1.40 -24.95
C VAL A 58 -17.98 0.68 -26.07
N PHE A 59 -17.25 -0.38 -25.70
CA PHE A 59 -16.63 -1.29 -26.65
C PHE A 59 -17.54 -2.48 -26.95
N ILE A 60 -17.74 -2.78 -28.23
CA ILE A 60 -18.51 -3.93 -28.73
C ILE A 60 -17.52 -4.91 -29.35
N ASN A 61 -17.40 -6.11 -28.76
CA ASN A 61 -16.53 -7.15 -29.29
C ASN A 61 -17.21 -7.86 -30.48
N THR A 62 -16.83 -7.47 -31.70
CA THR A 62 -17.36 -7.97 -32.98
C THR A 62 -16.63 -9.22 -33.49
N SER A 63 -15.68 -9.77 -32.72
CA SER A 63 -14.97 -11.01 -33.04
C SER A 63 -15.91 -12.22 -33.20
N LEU A 64 -15.42 -13.32 -33.76
CA LEU A 64 -16.18 -14.58 -33.85
C LEU A 64 -16.49 -15.11 -32.44
N PRO A 65 -17.60 -15.84 -32.23
CA PRO A 65 -17.99 -16.34 -30.90
C PRO A 65 -16.87 -17.09 -30.17
N ASN A 66 -16.08 -17.90 -30.89
CA ASN A 66 -14.97 -18.68 -30.32
C ASN A 66 -13.77 -17.80 -29.88
N ASP A 67 -13.63 -16.60 -30.45
CA ASP A 67 -12.51 -15.69 -30.18
C ASP A 67 -12.88 -14.61 -29.14
N ARG A 68 -14.13 -14.60 -28.66
CA ARG A 68 -14.59 -13.60 -27.70
C ARG A 68 -14.15 -13.94 -26.29
N VAL A 69 -13.59 -12.94 -25.62
CA VAL A 69 -13.31 -13.01 -24.19
C VAL A 69 -14.62 -12.80 -23.42
N GLU A 70 -15.01 -13.80 -22.63
CA GLU A 70 -16.18 -13.74 -21.76
C GLU A 70 -15.76 -13.68 -20.29
N LEU A 71 -16.49 -12.88 -19.50
CA LEU A 71 -16.23 -12.75 -18.07
C LEU A 71 -16.96 -13.85 -17.31
N LEU A 72 -16.23 -14.60 -16.48
CA LEU A 72 -16.81 -15.59 -15.58
C LEU A 72 -17.73 -14.93 -14.54
N LYS A 73 -18.77 -15.66 -14.12
CA LYS A 73 -19.57 -15.26 -12.96
C LYS A 73 -18.70 -15.26 -11.68
N PRO A 74 -19.07 -14.50 -10.64
CA PRO A 74 -18.35 -14.53 -9.36
C PRO A 74 -18.27 -15.96 -8.80
N LEU A 75 -17.15 -16.34 -8.19
CA LEU A 75 -16.95 -17.67 -7.59
C LEU A 75 -18.08 -18.05 -6.63
N SER A 76 -18.59 -17.09 -5.85
CA SER A 76 -19.72 -17.29 -4.93
C SER A 76 -21.06 -17.63 -5.61
N GLU A 77 -21.22 -17.30 -6.89
CA GLU A 77 -22.39 -17.70 -7.68
C GLU A 77 -22.13 -19.05 -8.35
N ILE A 78 -20.92 -19.28 -8.88
CA ILE A 78 -20.52 -20.55 -9.50
C ILE A 78 -20.63 -21.70 -8.50
N GLU A 79 -20.18 -21.53 -7.26
CA GLU A 79 -20.29 -22.54 -6.18
C GLU A 79 -21.74 -22.90 -5.80
N LYS A 80 -22.71 -22.05 -6.16
CA LYS A 80 -24.14 -22.30 -5.91
C LYS A 80 -24.86 -22.91 -7.13
N MET A 81 -24.17 -23.03 -8.27
CA MET A 81 -24.71 -23.67 -9.46
C MET A 81 -24.62 -25.19 -9.34
N SER A 82 -25.52 -25.89 -10.01
CA SER A 82 -25.44 -27.35 -10.13
C SER A 82 -24.21 -27.74 -10.97
N ASP A 83 -23.59 -28.86 -10.66
CA ASP A 83 -22.39 -29.37 -11.36
C ASP A 83 -22.62 -29.59 -12.88
N GLU A 84 -23.86 -29.74 -13.32
CA GLU A 84 -24.29 -29.89 -14.73
C GLU A 84 -24.55 -28.55 -15.46
N SER A 85 -24.33 -27.41 -14.81
CA SER A 85 -24.64 -26.09 -15.39
C SER A 85 -23.48 -25.56 -16.24
N GLU A 86 -23.63 -25.60 -17.56
CA GLU A 86 -22.63 -25.07 -18.52
C GLU A 86 -22.58 -23.53 -18.59
N GLU A 87 -23.51 -22.83 -17.93
CA GLU A 87 -23.67 -21.38 -18.03
C GLU A 87 -22.80 -20.60 -17.00
N ILE A 88 -21.49 -20.83 -17.03
CA ILE A 88 -20.51 -20.23 -16.10
C ILE A 88 -20.15 -18.77 -16.42
N HIS A 89 -20.62 -18.23 -17.55
CA HIS A 89 -20.26 -16.89 -18.04
C HIS A 89 -21.33 -15.83 -17.72
N SER A 90 -20.88 -14.62 -17.40
CA SER A 90 -21.74 -13.47 -17.14
C SER A 90 -22.40 -12.97 -18.43
N GLY A 91 -23.66 -12.52 -18.33
CA GLY A 91 -24.42 -12.06 -19.50
C GLY A 91 -23.89 -10.73 -20.04
N GLY A 92 -23.08 -10.80 -21.10
CA GLY A 92 -22.51 -9.65 -21.81
C GLY A 92 -23.52 -8.86 -22.66
N LEU A 93 -23.06 -7.78 -23.29
CA LEU A 93 -23.87 -6.87 -24.12
C LEU A 93 -24.64 -7.62 -25.23
N LEU A 94 -23.97 -8.54 -25.92
CA LEU A 94 -24.53 -9.30 -27.05
C LEU A 94 -25.65 -10.25 -26.60
N LYS A 95 -25.45 -10.98 -25.49
CA LYS A 95 -26.49 -11.87 -24.94
C LYS A 95 -27.76 -11.09 -24.56
N ARG A 96 -27.59 -9.89 -24.00
CA ARG A 96 -28.71 -9.00 -23.65
C ARG A 96 -29.42 -8.43 -24.88
N TYR A 97 -28.68 -8.15 -25.95
CA TYR A 97 -29.26 -7.74 -27.22
C TYR A 97 -30.12 -8.86 -27.82
N VAL A 98 -29.70 -10.11 -27.73
CA VAL A 98 -30.48 -11.29 -28.18
C VAL A 98 -31.75 -11.48 -27.34
N GLU A 99 -31.66 -11.28 -26.01
CA GLU A 99 -32.77 -11.39 -25.05
C GLU A 99 -33.68 -10.13 -24.99
N ARG A 100 -33.54 -9.18 -25.94
CA ARG A 100 -34.30 -7.92 -25.90
C ARG A 100 -35.82 -8.13 -26.03
N PRO A 101 -36.65 -7.28 -25.39
CA PRO A 101 -38.12 -7.37 -25.52
C PRO A 101 -38.61 -7.23 -26.96
N ASP A 102 -39.75 -7.85 -27.27
CA ASP A 102 -40.33 -7.84 -28.63
C ASP A 102 -40.73 -6.44 -29.12
N SER A 103 -40.95 -5.49 -28.19
CA SER A 103 -41.17 -4.07 -28.51
C SER A 103 -39.96 -3.38 -29.15
N LEU A 104 -38.76 -3.97 -29.07
CA LEU A 104 -37.49 -3.42 -29.57
C LEU A 104 -36.86 -4.33 -30.65
N LYS A 105 -37.68 -5.09 -31.38
CA LYS A 105 -37.21 -6.06 -32.38
C LYS A 105 -36.39 -5.41 -33.51
N ASN A 106 -36.75 -4.21 -33.94
CA ASN A 106 -36.19 -3.52 -35.10
C ASN A 106 -34.96 -2.65 -34.78
N ILE A 107 -34.46 -2.67 -33.55
CA ILE A 107 -33.32 -1.85 -33.12
C ILE A 107 -32.01 -2.54 -33.49
N THR A 108 -31.04 -1.79 -34.03
CA THR A 108 -29.71 -2.29 -34.38
C THR A 108 -28.87 -2.50 -33.12
N LEU A 109 -27.78 -3.26 -33.24
CA LEU A 109 -26.87 -3.46 -32.11
C LEU A 109 -26.21 -2.14 -31.70
N ALA A 110 -25.88 -1.28 -32.66
CA ALA A 110 -25.34 0.05 -32.41
C ALA A 110 -26.32 0.92 -31.61
N ASP A 111 -27.58 1.01 -32.03
CA ASP A 111 -28.62 1.76 -31.33
C ASP A 111 -28.86 1.23 -29.90
N TRP A 112 -28.87 -0.10 -29.75
CA TRP A 112 -28.99 -0.74 -28.45
C TRP A 112 -27.85 -0.36 -27.51
N ALA A 113 -26.61 -0.45 -27.99
CA ALA A 113 -25.42 -0.13 -27.20
C ALA A 113 -25.28 1.37 -26.87
N ALA A 114 -25.76 2.24 -27.78
CA ALA A 114 -25.71 3.69 -27.60
C ALA A 114 -26.73 4.19 -26.58
N TRP A 115 -27.98 3.72 -26.66
CA TRP A 115 -29.13 4.35 -26.01
C TRP A 115 -29.76 3.56 -24.86
N TYR A 116 -29.52 2.25 -24.73
CA TYR A 116 -30.27 1.41 -23.79
C TYR A 116 -29.39 0.85 -22.66
N ASP A 117 -29.91 0.93 -21.44
CA ASP A 117 -29.32 0.37 -20.23
C ASP A 117 -30.18 -0.76 -19.66
N SER A 118 -29.53 -1.80 -19.12
CA SER A 118 -30.20 -2.90 -18.42
C SER A 118 -30.25 -2.61 -16.92
N PRO A 119 -31.43 -2.60 -16.27
CA PRO A 119 -31.51 -2.55 -14.82
C PRO A 119 -31.03 -3.89 -14.26
N GLY A 120 -29.79 -3.95 -13.78
CA GLY A 120 -29.24 -5.19 -13.26
C GLY A 120 -27.73 -5.27 -13.15
N LEU A 121 -26.97 -4.39 -13.81
CA LEU A 121 -25.68 -4.04 -13.21
C LEU A 121 -26.00 -3.16 -12.02
N ASN A 122 -26.05 -3.79 -10.84
CA ASN A 122 -25.44 -3.14 -9.70
C ASN A 122 -24.07 -2.69 -10.21
N LYS A 123 -23.91 -1.40 -10.55
CA LYS A 123 -22.60 -0.75 -10.44
C LYS A 123 -22.13 -1.24 -9.09
N TYR A 124 -21.01 -1.94 -9.06
CA TYR A 124 -20.38 -2.32 -7.80
C TYR A 124 -20.11 -0.97 -7.12
N LYS A 125 -21.08 -0.48 -6.33
CA LYS A 125 -20.86 0.56 -5.36
C LYS A 125 -19.94 -0.16 -4.40
N LYS A 126 -18.64 -0.02 -4.64
CA LYS A 126 -17.65 -0.18 -3.60
C LYS A 126 -18.29 0.56 -2.44
N SER A 127 -18.65 -0.15 -1.37
CA SER A 127 -19.22 0.48 -0.19
C SER A 127 -18.08 1.32 0.39
N VAL A 128 -17.85 2.48 -0.20
CA VAL A 128 -17.02 3.50 0.39
C VAL A 128 -17.78 3.86 1.65
N LYS A 129 -17.19 3.52 2.79
CA LYS A 129 -17.71 3.98 4.07
C LYS A 129 -17.90 5.49 3.92
N LYS A 130 -19.06 6.00 4.33
CA LYS A 130 -19.40 7.44 4.26
C LYS A 130 -18.48 8.35 5.09
N SER A 131 -17.41 7.79 5.64
CA SER A 131 -16.33 8.50 6.29
C SER A 131 -15.10 7.62 6.17
N ASP A 132 -13.97 8.24 5.84
CA ASP A 132 -12.68 7.64 6.17
C ASP A 132 -12.53 7.54 7.69
N ILE A 133 -11.56 6.73 8.10
CA ILE A 133 -11.23 6.43 9.51
C ILE A 133 -10.97 7.73 10.32
N ASP A 134 -10.72 8.85 9.64
CA ASP A 134 -10.35 10.15 10.22
C ASP A 134 -11.49 11.21 10.20
N ASN A 135 -12.74 10.86 9.86
CA ASN A 135 -13.89 11.80 9.81
C ASN A 135 -13.69 13.02 8.87
N LEU A 136 -12.82 12.91 7.86
CA LEU A 136 -12.76 13.89 6.77
C LEU A 136 -13.87 13.59 5.74
N PRO A 137 -14.55 14.63 5.20
CA PRO A 137 -15.46 14.43 4.09
C PRO A 137 -14.62 14.00 2.88
N LEU A 138 -14.90 12.81 2.33
CA LEU A 138 -14.51 12.52 0.96
C LEU A 138 -15.34 13.45 0.07
N GLU A 139 -14.69 14.19 -0.82
CA GLU A 139 -15.42 14.92 -1.85
C GLU A 139 -16.26 13.91 -2.62
N ASP A 140 -17.59 14.08 -2.57
CA ASP A 140 -18.52 13.40 -3.45
C ASP A 140 -18.18 13.86 -4.88
N GLU A 141 -17.30 13.15 -5.57
CA GLU A 141 -17.35 13.16 -7.04
C GLU A 141 -18.59 12.36 -7.44
N ASP A 142 -19.75 12.99 -7.23
CA ASP A 142 -20.93 12.72 -8.02
C ASP A 142 -20.49 12.79 -9.47
N GLU A 143 -20.47 11.64 -10.15
CA GLU A 143 -20.56 11.59 -11.59
C GLU A 143 -21.80 12.42 -11.95
N ASN A 144 -21.59 13.68 -12.33
CA ASN A 144 -22.59 14.58 -12.91
C ASN A 144 -23.41 13.80 -13.94
N ASN A 145 -24.53 13.24 -13.49
CA ASN A 145 -25.75 13.09 -14.25
C ASN A 145 -26.73 14.00 -13.53
N ASP A 146 -26.59 15.31 -13.78
CA ASP A 146 -27.72 16.20 -13.70
C ASP A 146 -28.82 15.62 -14.59
N ASP A 147 -29.79 14.94 -13.97
CA ASP A 147 -31.15 14.72 -14.47
C ASP A 147 -31.92 13.85 -13.44
N ASP A 148 -31.96 14.29 -12.18
CA ASP A 148 -32.98 13.85 -11.21
C ASP A 148 -34.06 14.94 -11.10
N LEU A 149 -34.90 15.04 -12.14
CA LEU A 149 -36.19 15.70 -11.99
C LEU A 149 -37.17 14.67 -11.42
N GLY A 150 -37.45 14.86 -10.13
CA GLY A 150 -38.31 14.00 -9.34
C GLY A 150 -39.71 13.81 -9.93
N VAL A 151 -40.19 12.58 -9.84
CA VAL A 151 -41.61 12.29 -9.72
C VAL A 151 -41.76 11.23 -8.63
N GLN A 152 -42.27 11.67 -7.47
CA GLN A 152 -42.92 10.79 -6.51
C GLN A 152 -44.16 10.22 -7.20
N ASN A 153 -44.32 8.89 -7.21
CA ASN A 153 -45.59 8.23 -6.91
C ASN A 153 -45.46 6.69 -6.87
N THR A 154 -45.71 6.19 -5.66
CA THR A 154 -46.60 5.07 -5.30
C THR A 154 -46.41 3.66 -5.88
N GLU A 155 -46.23 2.75 -4.92
CA GLU A 155 -46.88 1.44 -4.78
C GLU A 155 -46.32 0.20 -5.51
N SER A 156 -46.12 -0.80 -4.67
CA SER A 156 -45.68 -2.16 -4.91
C SER A 156 -46.61 -2.96 -5.82
N CYS A 157 -46.06 -3.70 -6.79
CA CYS A 157 -46.58 -5.01 -7.18
C CYS A 157 -45.52 -5.88 -7.89
N VAL A 158 -45.49 -7.14 -7.49
CA VAL A 158 -44.67 -8.23 -8.02
C VAL A 158 -45.13 -8.58 -9.44
N SER A 159 -44.33 -8.27 -10.46
CA SER A 159 -44.20 -9.08 -11.68
C SER A 159 -42.93 -8.70 -12.44
N SER A 160 -42.11 -9.72 -12.71
CA SER A 160 -40.77 -9.62 -13.31
C SER A 160 -40.84 -9.26 -14.79
N LYS A 161 -40.83 -7.97 -15.12
CA LYS A 161 -40.43 -7.48 -16.46
C LYS A 161 -39.24 -6.55 -16.29
N LYS A 162 -38.06 -6.99 -16.74
CA LYS A 162 -36.84 -6.16 -16.83
C LYS A 162 -37.16 -4.95 -17.72
N SER A 163 -37.41 -3.79 -17.14
CA SER A 163 -37.71 -2.56 -17.89
C SER A 163 -36.42 -1.95 -18.42
N VAL A 164 -36.18 -2.04 -19.73
CA VAL A 164 -35.00 -1.43 -20.36
C VAL A 164 -35.12 0.09 -20.28
N LYS A 165 -34.12 0.79 -19.73
CA LYS A 165 -34.15 2.25 -19.56
C LYS A 165 -33.39 2.91 -20.71
N LYS A 166 -34.01 3.91 -21.37
CA LYS A 166 -33.35 4.71 -22.43
C LYS A 166 -32.58 5.89 -21.81
N ARG A 167 -31.37 6.17 -22.31
CA ARG A 167 -30.51 7.27 -21.86
C ARG A 167 -30.89 8.62 -22.49
N SER A 168 -30.52 9.72 -21.83
CA SER A 168 -30.61 11.09 -22.36
C SER A 168 -29.54 11.38 -23.42
N HIS A 169 -28.33 10.82 -23.26
CA HIS A 169 -27.22 10.97 -24.20
C HIS A 169 -26.70 9.61 -24.70
N ALA A 170 -26.45 9.51 -26.01
CA ALA A 170 -25.85 8.34 -26.65
C ALA A 170 -24.39 8.11 -26.22
N ARG A 171 -24.01 6.85 -26.00
CA ARG A 171 -22.62 6.42 -25.82
C ARG A 171 -21.83 6.52 -27.11
N ILE A 172 -20.54 6.73 -27.00
CA ILE A 172 -19.61 6.60 -28.14
C ILE A 172 -19.32 5.11 -28.30
N ILE A 173 -19.57 4.57 -29.49
CA ILE A 173 -19.35 3.16 -29.79
C ILE A 173 -17.92 2.97 -30.30
N ARG A 174 -17.21 1.98 -29.75
CA ARG A 174 -15.96 1.46 -30.30
C ARG A 174 -16.13 -0.01 -30.65
N SER A 175 -15.59 -0.45 -31.77
CA SER A 175 -15.53 -1.87 -32.15
C SER A 175 -14.13 -2.18 -32.70
N VAL A 176 -13.94 -3.39 -33.24
CA VAL A 176 -12.63 -3.86 -33.70
C VAL A 176 -12.20 -3.18 -35.00
N TRP A 177 -13.15 -2.84 -35.89
CA TRP A 177 -12.89 -2.22 -37.19
C TRP A 177 -11.88 -3.02 -38.03
N PHE A 178 -12.28 -4.22 -38.46
CA PHE A 178 -11.43 -5.05 -39.31
C PHE A 178 -11.07 -4.34 -40.62
N ASN A 179 -9.79 -4.42 -41.02
CA ASN A 179 -9.33 -3.84 -42.28
C ASN A 179 -9.93 -4.62 -43.47
N LYS A 180 -10.54 -3.89 -44.42
CA LYS A 180 -11.15 -4.43 -45.63
C LYS A 180 -10.15 -5.19 -46.51
N GLU A 181 -8.89 -4.75 -46.58
CA GLU A 181 -7.87 -5.33 -47.44
C GLU A 181 -7.30 -6.63 -46.88
N SER A 182 -7.11 -6.71 -45.56
CA SER A 182 -6.53 -7.91 -44.93
C SER A 182 -7.56 -8.97 -44.57
N GLN A 183 -8.78 -8.57 -44.18
CA GLN A 183 -9.83 -9.47 -43.68
C GLN A 183 -11.23 -9.05 -44.17
N PRO A 184 -11.53 -9.17 -45.48
CA PRO A 184 -12.77 -8.65 -46.08
C PRO A 184 -14.04 -9.30 -45.51
N GLU A 185 -14.03 -10.61 -45.28
CA GLU A 185 -15.21 -11.31 -44.74
C GLU A 185 -15.57 -10.86 -43.32
N LYS A 186 -14.56 -10.61 -42.47
CA LYS A 186 -14.76 -10.15 -41.10
C LYS A 186 -15.24 -8.70 -41.06
N HIS A 187 -14.73 -7.87 -41.98
CA HIS A 187 -15.17 -6.48 -42.14
C HIS A 187 -16.66 -6.39 -42.49
N TYR A 188 -17.12 -7.10 -43.53
CA TYR A 188 -18.54 -7.08 -43.90
C TYR A 188 -19.45 -7.68 -42.83
N ARG A 189 -18.99 -8.74 -42.15
CA ARG A 189 -19.71 -9.33 -41.00
C ARG A 189 -19.87 -8.32 -39.87
N GLU A 190 -18.82 -7.57 -39.53
CA GLU A 190 -18.86 -6.56 -38.47
C GLU A 190 -19.88 -5.45 -38.77
N LEU A 191 -19.89 -4.93 -40.00
CA LEU A 191 -20.84 -3.88 -40.42
C LEU A 191 -22.29 -4.35 -40.35
N ILE A 192 -22.58 -5.56 -40.83
CA ILE A 192 -23.92 -6.15 -40.74
C ILE A 192 -24.30 -6.34 -39.27
N MET A 193 -23.38 -6.86 -38.45
CA MET A 193 -23.63 -7.11 -37.03
C MET A 193 -23.96 -5.84 -36.24
N LEU A 194 -23.34 -4.70 -36.58
CA LEU A 194 -23.54 -3.43 -35.88
C LEU A 194 -24.82 -2.70 -36.35
N PHE A 195 -25.03 -2.64 -37.67
CA PHE A 195 -26.00 -1.73 -38.28
C PHE A 195 -27.25 -2.42 -38.84
N THR A 196 -27.40 -3.74 -38.66
CA THR A 196 -28.65 -4.44 -38.99
C THR A 196 -29.26 -5.11 -37.75
N PRO A 197 -30.60 -5.25 -37.69
CA PRO A 197 -31.25 -5.92 -36.57
C PRO A 197 -31.19 -7.45 -36.71
N TRP A 198 -30.68 -8.13 -35.68
CA TRP A 198 -30.56 -9.60 -35.64
C TRP A 198 -30.91 -10.19 -34.26
N ARG A 199 -31.23 -11.49 -34.17
CA ARG A 199 -31.37 -12.22 -32.90
C ARG A 199 -30.50 -13.47 -32.85
N ASN A 200 -30.29 -14.15 -33.96
CA ASN A 200 -29.36 -15.26 -34.06
C ASN A 200 -28.17 -14.87 -34.92
N GLU A 201 -27.00 -14.80 -34.31
CA GLU A 201 -25.76 -14.38 -34.98
C GLU A 201 -25.39 -15.28 -36.17
N GLN A 202 -25.65 -16.58 -36.11
CA GLN A 202 -25.24 -17.54 -37.13
C GLN A 202 -26.21 -17.58 -38.33
N ALA A 203 -27.51 -17.42 -38.06
CA ALA A 203 -28.55 -17.53 -39.09
C ALA A 203 -28.93 -16.17 -39.69
N ASP A 204 -29.07 -15.12 -38.85
CA ASP A 204 -29.62 -13.84 -39.29
C ASP A 204 -28.56 -12.94 -39.96
N LEU A 205 -27.27 -13.09 -39.63
CA LEU A 205 -26.20 -12.27 -40.22
C LEU A 205 -25.90 -12.66 -41.68
N ILE A 206 -26.07 -13.92 -42.05
CA ILE A 206 -25.98 -14.37 -43.46
C ILE A 206 -27.35 -14.24 -44.13
N GLY A 207 -28.43 -14.55 -43.41
CA GLY A 207 -29.80 -14.45 -43.90
C GLY A 207 -30.05 -15.40 -45.07
N ALA A 208 -30.69 -14.88 -46.13
CA ALA A 208 -30.99 -15.64 -47.35
C ALA A 208 -29.90 -15.51 -48.43
N TYR A 209 -28.74 -14.94 -48.09
CA TYR A 209 -27.69 -14.60 -49.05
C TYR A 209 -26.54 -15.63 -49.03
N SER A 210 -25.79 -15.72 -50.13
CA SER A 210 -24.68 -16.67 -50.30
C SER A 210 -23.39 -16.26 -49.59
N SER A 211 -23.23 -14.97 -49.23
CA SER A 211 -22.05 -14.45 -48.52
C SER A 211 -22.40 -13.19 -47.73
N PHE A 212 -21.57 -12.86 -46.74
CA PHE A 212 -21.70 -11.60 -45.97
C PHE A 212 -21.56 -10.36 -46.87
N GLN A 213 -20.74 -10.45 -47.92
CA GLN A 213 -20.58 -9.35 -48.88
C GLN A 213 -21.88 -9.10 -49.66
N ALA A 214 -22.54 -10.16 -50.16
CA ALA A 214 -23.81 -10.03 -50.89
C ALA A 214 -24.94 -9.46 -50.00
N HIS A 215 -24.96 -9.82 -48.72
CA HIS A 215 -25.91 -9.26 -47.75
C HIS A 215 -25.63 -7.77 -47.48
N TYR A 216 -24.36 -7.38 -47.34
CA TYR A 216 -23.97 -5.98 -47.20
C TYR A 216 -24.36 -5.15 -48.42
N GLU A 217 -24.11 -5.66 -49.63
CA GLU A 217 -24.46 -4.98 -50.88
C GLU A 217 -25.98 -4.75 -51.01
N ALA A 218 -26.80 -5.70 -50.56
CA ALA A 218 -28.26 -5.57 -50.58
C ALA A 218 -28.82 -4.53 -49.61
N ARG A 219 -28.08 -4.16 -48.55
CA ARG A 219 -28.50 -3.20 -47.51
C ARG A 219 -27.51 -2.05 -47.33
N ARG A 220 -26.71 -1.77 -48.35
CA ARG A 220 -25.61 -0.80 -48.30
C ARG A 220 -26.07 0.59 -47.87
N ASP A 221 -27.21 1.04 -48.41
CA ASP A 221 -27.73 2.39 -48.17
C ASP A 221 -28.21 2.55 -46.71
N GLU A 222 -28.91 1.54 -46.17
CA GLU A 222 -29.37 1.52 -44.76
C GLU A 222 -28.18 1.51 -43.78
N ILE A 223 -27.16 0.71 -44.09
CA ILE A 223 -25.95 0.62 -43.26
C ILE A 223 -25.16 1.93 -43.31
N SER A 224 -25.05 2.56 -44.48
CA SER A 224 -24.35 3.84 -44.64
C SER A 224 -25.01 4.98 -43.86
N GLU A 225 -26.34 5.05 -43.85
CA GLU A 225 -27.09 6.07 -43.10
C GLU A 225 -26.90 5.91 -41.58
N GLN A 226 -26.97 4.68 -41.07
CA GLN A 226 -26.68 4.39 -39.65
C GLN A 226 -25.21 4.63 -39.30
N MET A 227 -24.28 4.29 -40.20
CA MET A 227 -22.85 4.49 -40.00
C MET A 227 -22.50 5.98 -39.87
N GLN A 228 -23.15 6.87 -40.64
CA GLN A 228 -22.96 8.32 -40.51
C GLN A 228 -23.36 8.86 -39.12
N GLN A 229 -24.28 8.21 -38.40
CA GLN A 229 -24.69 8.66 -37.06
C GLN A 229 -23.68 8.32 -35.97
N TYR A 230 -22.93 7.22 -36.14
CA TYR A 230 -22.07 6.67 -35.09
C TYR A 230 -20.57 6.67 -35.44
N ALA A 231 -20.21 6.82 -36.72
CA ALA A 231 -18.85 6.75 -37.24
C ALA A 231 -18.49 8.00 -38.07
N VAL A 232 -18.77 9.18 -37.50
CA VAL A 232 -18.65 10.52 -38.13
C VAL A 232 -17.25 10.84 -38.70
N CYS A 233 -16.18 10.18 -38.23
CA CYS A 233 -14.80 10.45 -38.66
C CYS A 233 -13.99 9.16 -38.96
N SER A 234 -14.64 8.06 -39.35
CA SER A 234 -13.92 6.79 -39.56
C SER A 234 -12.92 6.82 -40.73
N GLU A 235 -13.22 7.56 -41.79
CA GLU A 235 -12.33 7.76 -42.94
C GLU A 235 -11.12 8.62 -42.56
N ASP A 236 -11.35 9.78 -41.91
CA ASP A 236 -10.28 10.65 -41.39
C ASP A 236 -9.34 9.91 -40.45
N LEU A 237 -9.86 9.03 -39.57
CA LEU A 237 -9.04 8.26 -38.63
C LEU A 237 -8.18 7.21 -39.32
N ASN A 238 -8.67 6.59 -40.39
CA ASN A 238 -7.87 5.66 -41.18
C ASN A 238 -6.77 6.38 -41.96
N GLU A 239 -7.06 7.55 -42.52
CA GLU A 239 -6.05 8.40 -43.17
C GLU A 239 -5.00 8.89 -42.16
N ILE A 240 -5.42 9.35 -40.97
CA ILE A 240 -4.51 9.72 -39.88
C ILE A 240 -3.64 8.54 -39.45
N GLN A 241 -4.21 7.33 -39.34
CA GLN A 241 -3.46 6.13 -38.96
C GLN A 241 -2.45 5.71 -40.04
N HIS A 242 -2.82 5.84 -41.32
CA HIS A 242 -1.90 5.60 -42.43
C HIS A 242 -0.76 6.62 -42.43
N HIS A 243 -1.08 7.91 -42.26
CA HIS A 243 -0.08 8.96 -42.08
C HIS A 243 0.84 8.67 -40.88
N LEU A 244 0.31 8.20 -39.76
CA LEU A 244 1.12 7.87 -38.58
C LEU A 244 2.06 6.68 -38.81
N GLN A 245 1.74 5.78 -39.76
CA GLN A 245 2.58 4.65 -40.15
C GLN A 245 3.60 5.02 -41.23
N GLU A 246 3.33 6.03 -42.05
CA GLU A 246 4.23 6.53 -43.10
C GLU A 246 5.12 7.70 -42.66
N CYS A 247 4.80 8.38 -41.55
CA CYS A 247 5.66 9.41 -40.98
C CYS A 247 6.94 8.79 -40.42
N ASP A 248 8.09 9.13 -41.02
CA ASP A 248 9.41 8.90 -40.43
C ASP A 248 9.50 9.55 -39.04
N ASP A 249 10.24 8.92 -38.11
CA ASP A 249 10.45 9.40 -36.73
C ASP A 249 10.93 10.87 -36.68
N ASP A 250 11.61 11.34 -37.74
CA ASP A 250 12.11 12.72 -37.90
C ASP A 250 10.99 13.77 -38.09
N ALA A 251 9.74 13.37 -38.39
CA ALA A 251 8.62 14.31 -38.55
C ALA A 251 8.18 14.96 -37.23
N TYR A 252 8.41 14.28 -36.10
CA TYR A 252 8.07 14.77 -34.76
C TYR A 252 8.91 16.00 -34.35
N ASP A 253 10.13 16.12 -34.89
CA ASP A 253 11.00 17.29 -34.70
C ASP A 253 10.37 18.58 -35.25
N THR A 254 9.44 18.48 -36.21
CA THR A 254 8.71 19.66 -36.73
C THR A 254 7.62 20.16 -35.77
N ILE A 255 7.03 19.26 -34.97
CA ILE A 255 5.92 19.56 -34.07
C ILE A 255 6.44 20.12 -32.75
N ALA A 256 7.57 19.61 -32.27
CA ALA A 256 8.16 20.01 -31.02
C ALA A 256 9.70 20.07 -31.12
N PRO A 257 10.25 21.02 -31.90
CA PRO A 257 11.68 21.08 -32.26
C PRO A 257 12.64 21.28 -31.08
N VAL A 258 12.10 21.68 -29.93
CA VAL A 258 12.88 21.96 -28.72
C VAL A 258 12.84 20.78 -27.74
N THR A 259 11.92 19.83 -27.90
CA THR A 259 11.73 18.73 -26.93
C THR A 259 12.95 17.84 -26.86
N GLN A 260 13.45 17.39 -28.02
CA GLN A 260 14.66 16.55 -28.09
C GLN A 260 15.90 17.28 -27.53
N ASP A 261 15.99 18.59 -27.74
CA ASP A 261 17.08 19.45 -27.26
C ASP A 261 16.97 19.72 -25.75
N THR A 262 15.75 19.69 -25.20
CA THR A 262 15.46 19.79 -23.76
C THR A 262 15.77 18.46 -23.07
N GLU A 263 15.29 17.34 -23.62
CA GLU A 263 15.61 15.99 -23.13
C GLU A 263 17.12 15.74 -23.14
N ARG A 264 17.83 16.14 -24.21
CA ARG A 264 19.30 16.06 -24.27
C ARG A 264 19.99 17.00 -23.29
N ARG A 265 19.39 18.14 -22.94
CA ARG A 265 19.95 19.02 -21.89
C ARG A 265 19.72 18.40 -20.52
N ASP A 266 18.56 17.83 -20.25
CA ASP A 266 18.25 17.12 -19.01
C ASP A 266 19.14 15.87 -18.84
N GLU A 267 19.39 15.11 -19.91
CA GLU A 267 20.35 13.99 -19.93
C GLU A 267 21.79 14.46 -19.67
N ASN A 268 22.22 15.58 -20.27
CA ASN A 268 23.59 16.09 -20.15
C ASN A 268 23.87 16.87 -18.87
N GLU A 269 22.87 17.55 -18.31
CA GLU A 269 22.94 18.11 -16.95
C GLU A 269 23.17 16.99 -15.94
N GLY A 270 22.70 15.78 -16.28
CA GLY A 270 22.86 14.60 -15.46
C GLY A 270 22.03 14.73 -14.20
N ASN A 271 21.47 13.60 -13.76
CA ASN A 271 20.91 13.55 -12.43
C ASN A 271 22.07 13.61 -11.42
N THR A 272 22.52 14.80 -11.02
CA THR A 272 23.17 14.94 -9.71
C THR A 272 22.10 14.66 -8.69
N ASP A 273 21.98 13.38 -8.39
CA ASP A 273 21.04 12.80 -7.46
C ASP A 273 21.26 13.45 -6.09
N THR A 274 20.43 14.43 -5.76
CA THR A 274 20.55 15.19 -4.51
C THR A 274 20.14 14.35 -3.30
N HIS A 275 19.54 13.18 -3.53
CA HIS A 275 19.03 12.26 -2.51
C HIS A 275 19.33 10.79 -2.87
N PRO A 276 20.60 10.34 -2.71
CA PRO A 276 20.97 8.92 -2.88
C PRO A 276 20.20 7.95 -1.94
N ASP A 277 19.55 8.46 -0.90
CA ASP A 277 18.71 7.70 0.03
C ASP A 277 17.37 7.24 -0.60
N LEU A 278 16.96 7.79 -1.75
CA LEU A 278 15.71 7.43 -2.44
C LEU A 278 15.90 6.45 -3.59
N ASN A 279 17.13 5.99 -3.84
CA ASN A 279 17.49 5.03 -4.88
C ASN A 279 17.13 3.58 -4.52
N GLU A 280 16.07 3.39 -3.72
CA GLU A 280 15.54 2.07 -3.43
C GLU A 280 14.74 1.59 -4.63
N THR A 281 15.13 0.45 -5.21
CA THR A 281 14.32 -0.27 -6.18
C THR A 281 12.95 -0.53 -5.59
N TYR A 282 11.92 0.14 -6.10
CA TYR A 282 10.55 0.00 -5.63
C TYR A 282 10.02 -1.39 -5.99
N ASP A 283 9.52 -2.10 -4.98
CA ASP A 283 8.95 -3.44 -5.15
C ASP A 283 7.48 -3.44 -4.79
N VAL A 284 6.62 -3.52 -5.81
CA VAL A 284 5.15 -3.56 -5.68
C VAL A 284 4.62 -4.63 -4.74
N SER A 285 5.44 -5.64 -4.46
CA SER A 285 5.05 -6.71 -3.56
C SER A 285 4.82 -6.24 -2.13
N GLU A 286 5.54 -5.21 -1.67
CA GLU A 286 5.37 -4.66 -0.33
C GLU A 286 3.96 -4.08 -0.14
N ASP A 287 3.47 -3.35 -1.14
CA ASP A 287 2.14 -2.72 -1.14
C ASP A 287 1.00 -3.72 -1.39
N LEU A 288 1.25 -4.73 -2.22
CA LEU A 288 0.28 -5.80 -2.49
C LEU A 288 0.23 -6.86 -1.38
N GLY A 289 1.03 -6.71 -0.31
CA GLY A 289 1.13 -7.70 0.77
C GLY A 289 1.68 -9.06 0.29
N ILE A 290 2.35 -9.09 -0.87
CA ILE A 290 3.00 -10.26 -1.44
C ILE A 290 4.46 -10.27 -0.93
N PRO A 291 5.02 -11.39 -0.45
CA PRO A 291 6.36 -11.37 0.12
C PRO A 291 7.42 -10.91 -0.91
N SER A 292 8.15 -9.83 -0.63
CA SER A 292 9.34 -9.45 -1.41
C SER A 292 10.46 -10.46 -1.24
N ARG A 293 11.13 -10.85 -2.34
CA ARG A 293 12.33 -11.71 -2.30
C ARG A 293 13.64 -10.93 -2.29
N LEU A 294 13.60 -9.62 -2.46
CA LEU A 294 14.81 -8.80 -2.31
C LEU A 294 15.14 -8.72 -0.80
N PRO A 295 16.38 -9.03 -0.40
CA PRO A 295 16.81 -8.79 0.98
C PRO A 295 16.79 -7.28 1.22
N ASN A 296 16.16 -6.82 2.31
CA ASN A 296 16.37 -5.47 2.81
C ASN A 296 17.86 -5.36 3.12
N ASN A 297 18.60 -4.65 2.28
CA ASN A 297 20.06 -4.55 2.35
C ASN A 297 20.52 -3.45 3.32
N GLU A 298 19.64 -2.86 4.13
CA GLU A 298 20.07 -1.94 5.18
C GLU A 298 20.93 -2.68 6.21
N PRO A 299 22.25 -2.41 6.31
CA PRO A 299 23.07 -3.06 7.30
C PRO A 299 22.62 -2.66 8.70
N LEU A 300 22.43 -3.64 9.58
CA LEU A 300 22.14 -3.36 11.00
C LEU A 300 23.26 -2.51 11.61
N ILE A 301 22.89 -1.50 12.39
CA ILE A 301 23.85 -0.56 12.97
C ILE A 301 24.51 -1.23 14.18
N LEU A 302 25.78 -1.59 14.04
CA LEU A 302 26.61 -2.13 15.11
C LEU A 302 27.66 -1.08 15.52
N ASN A 303 27.43 -0.40 16.65
CA ASN A 303 28.36 0.60 17.17
C ASN A 303 29.18 0.04 18.32
N GLU A 304 30.38 -0.45 18.07
CA GLU A 304 31.33 -0.79 19.12
C GLU A 304 32.15 0.45 19.53
N MET A 305 32.28 0.66 20.85
CA MET A 305 32.97 1.81 21.42
C MET A 305 34.31 1.42 22.05
N GLU A 306 35.30 2.31 21.94
CA GLU A 306 36.61 2.13 22.56
C GLU A 306 36.51 1.91 24.08
N ASP A 307 37.43 1.10 24.62
CA ASP A 307 37.46 0.73 26.04
C ASP A 307 37.57 1.92 26.99
N ASN A 308 38.29 2.97 26.59
CA ASN A 308 38.48 4.16 27.43
C ASN A 308 37.19 4.99 27.54
N GLU A 309 36.48 5.17 26.43
CA GLU A 309 35.20 5.88 26.41
C GLU A 309 34.13 5.09 27.16
N TYR A 310 34.07 3.76 26.96
CA TYR A 310 33.19 2.88 27.72
C TYR A 310 33.41 2.98 29.24
N ARG A 311 34.67 2.97 29.71
CA ARG A 311 34.98 3.13 31.15
C ARG A 311 34.48 4.46 31.69
N ARG A 312 34.63 5.55 30.92
CA ARG A 312 34.10 6.88 31.30
C ARG A 312 32.58 6.86 31.39
N LEU A 313 31.88 6.25 30.43
CA LEU A 313 30.42 6.15 30.45
C LEU A 313 29.91 5.46 31.72
N VAL A 314 30.51 4.33 32.08
CA VAL A 314 30.14 3.55 33.27
C VAL A 314 30.44 4.31 34.56
N GLN A 315 31.53 5.08 34.61
CA GLN A 315 31.88 5.91 35.76
C GLN A 315 30.89 7.07 35.98
N MET A 316 30.25 7.57 34.92
CA MET A 316 29.27 8.66 35.00
C MET A 316 27.86 8.22 35.40
N LEU A 317 27.63 6.91 35.59
CA LEU A 317 26.33 6.39 36.03
C LEU A 317 26.03 6.79 37.47
N ASN A 318 24.78 7.20 37.74
CA ASN A 318 24.33 7.45 39.09
C ASN A 318 24.16 6.14 39.89
N LYS A 319 23.83 6.26 41.18
CA LYS A 319 23.70 5.09 42.07
C LYS A 319 22.68 4.07 41.55
N LYS A 320 21.46 4.50 41.20
CA LYS A 320 20.38 3.60 40.74
C LYS A 320 20.61 3.02 39.34
N GLN A 321 21.11 3.82 38.41
CA GLN A 321 21.51 3.36 37.07
C GLN A 321 22.62 2.33 37.19
N ARG A 322 23.58 2.54 38.10
CA ARG A 322 24.67 1.59 38.36
C ARG A 322 24.17 0.30 39.01
N GLU A 323 23.21 0.37 39.93
CA GLU A 323 22.54 -0.80 40.51
C GLU A 323 21.85 -1.63 39.41
N PHE A 324 21.08 -1.00 38.53
CA PHE A 324 20.44 -1.68 37.41
C PHE A 324 21.46 -2.21 36.40
N PHE A 325 22.51 -1.45 36.09
CA PHE A 325 23.60 -1.87 35.21
C PHE A 325 24.28 -3.16 35.71
N TYR A 326 24.62 -3.23 37.00
CA TYR A 326 25.19 -4.43 37.59
C TYR A 326 24.19 -5.58 37.67
N HIS A 327 22.91 -5.28 37.90
CA HIS A 327 21.85 -6.29 37.85
C HIS A 327 21.74 -6.92 36.45
N ALA A 328 21.69 -6.09 35.40
CA ALA A 328 21.66 -6.55 34.01
C ALA A 328 22.92 -7.35 33.64
N LEU A 329 24.11 -6.88 34.04
CA LEU A 329 25.36 -7.61 33.85
C LEU A 329 25.39 -8.96 34.59
N HIS A 330 24.85 -9.01 35.81
CA HIS A 330 24.77 -10.24 36.60
C HIS A 330 23.86 -11.26 35.91
N LEU A 331 22.68 -10.82 35.42
CA LEU A 331 21.79 -11.66 34.63
C LEU A 331 22.51 -12.20 33.38
N MET A 332 23.15 -11.33 32.59
CA MET A 332 23.88 -11.73 31.39
C MET A 332 25.01 -12.76 31.62
N LYS A 333 25.64 -12.75 32.80
CA LYS A 333 26.78 -13.63 33.11
C LYS A 333 26.40 -14.95 33.74
N ILE A 334 25.31 -14.98 34.51
CA ILE A 334 24.98 -16.11 35.40
C ILE A 334 23.72 -16.84 34.94
N SER A 335 22.77 -16.16 34.29
CA SER A 335 21.57 -16.84 33.84
C SER A 335 21.83 -17.57 32.52
N ASP A 336 21.73 -18.90 32.57
CA ASP A 336 21.63 -19.73 31.36
C ASP A 336 20.23 -19.63 30.72
N ASN A 337 19.25 -19.14 31.49
CA ASN A 337 17.87 -18.93 31.04
C ASN A 337 17.65 -17.48 30.56
N PRO A 338 16.72 -17.24 29.61
CA PRO A 338 16.38 -15.90 29.17
C PRO A 338 15.80 -15.06 30.31
N PHE A 339 16.16 -13.78 30.33
CA PHE A 339 15.67 -12.82 31.32
C PHE A 339 14.92 -11.65 30.66
N TYR A 340 13.95 -11.12 31.39
CA TYR A 340 13.06 -10.07 30.92
C TYR A 340 12.96 -8.95 31.96
N ALA A 341 13.44 -7.76 31.62
CA ALA A 341 13.48 -6.62 32.53
C ALA A 341 12.88 -5.38 31.89
N PHE A 342 12.16 -4.58 32.67
CA PHE A 342 11.60 -3.30 32.26
C PHE A 342 12.18 -2.17 33.11
N LEU A 343 12.84 -1.23 32.47
CA LEU A 343 13.36 -0.01 33.09
C LEU A 343 12.40 1.17 32.80
N SER A 344 11.69 1.57 33.84
CA SER A 344 10.84 2.76 33.85
C SER A 344 11.61 3.99 34.34
N GLY A 345 11.22 5.17 33.89
CA GLY A 345 11.67 6.42 34.48
C GLY A 345 11.16 7.62 33.71
N SER A 346 11.02 8.77 34.38
CA SER A 346 10.49 9.99 33.75
C SER A 346 11.41 10.57 32.67
N GLY A 347 10.93 11.58 31.94
CA GLY A 347 11.75 12.31 30.97
C GLY A 347 12.98 12.93 31.64
N GLY A 348 14.17 12.65 31.09
CA GLY A 348 15.41 13.29 31.56
C GLY A 348 16.15 12.59 32.71
N VAL A 349 15.77 11.38 33.12
CA VAL A 349 16.50 10.58 34.14
C VAL A 349 17.75 9.85 33.63
N GLY A 350 18.15 10.09 32.37
CA GLY A 350 19.34 9.49 31.77
C GLY A 350 19.17 8.06 31.22
N LYS A 351 17.95 7.64 30.89
CA LYS A 351 17.64 6.30 30.33
C LYS A 351 18.57 5.93 29.16
N SER A 352 18.68 6.79 28.14
CA SER A 352 19.50 6.53 26.95
C SER A 352 21.00 6.37 27.27
N HIS A 353 21.52 7.02 28.32
CA HIS A 353 22.90 6.86 28.76
C HIS A 353 23.15 5.47 29.37
N LEU A 354 22.18 4.98 30.15
CA LEU A 354 22.21 3.64 30.72
C LEU A 354 22.05 2.55 29.63
N ILE A 355 21.16 2.76 28.65
CA ILE A 355 21.01 1.86 27.49
C ILE A 355 22.34 1.71 26.76
N LYS A 356 23.01 2.81 26.42
CA LYS A 356 24.33 2.80 25.77
C LYS A 356 25.35 2.01 26.59
N SER A 357 25.39 2.21 27.91
CA SER A 357 26.30 1.49 28.80
C SER A 357 26.03 -0.01 28.80
N ILE A 358 24.77 -0.44 28.92
CA ILE A 358 24.37 -1.85 28.89
C ILE A 358 24.66 -2.49 27.54
N TYR A 359 24.37 -1.79 26.44
CA TYR A 359 24.62 -2.27 25.08
C TYR A 359 26.11 -2.57 24.86
N GLN A 360 26.99 -1.64 25.23
CA GLN A 360 28.44 -1.84 25.12
C GLN A 360 28.94 -2.97 26.01
N ALA A 361 28.40 -3.09 27.23
CA ALA A 361 28.76 -4.15 28.15
C ALA A 361 28.35 -5.54 27.62
N ALA A 362 27.16 -5.63 27.02
CA ALA A 362 26.64 -6.84 26.41
C ALA A 362 27.45 -7.23 25.17
N LEU A 363 27.68 -6.29 24.23
CA LEU A 363 28.54 -6.52 23.05
C LEU A 363 29.90 -7.09 23.45
N LYS A 364 30.58 -6.46 24.42
CA LYS A 364 31.90 -6.90 24.89
C LYS A 364 31.88 -8.25 25.61
N HIS A 365 30.77 -8.64 26.22
CA HIS A 365 30.63 -9.94 26.87
C HIS A 365 30.39 -11.05 25.86
N TYR A 366 29.49 -10.79 24.90
CA TYR A 366 29.03 -11.75 23.92
C TYR A 366 30.05 -11.94 22.79
N ASN A 367 30.62 -10.88 22.23
CA ASN A 367 31.60 -10.97 21.13
C ASN A 367 32.99 -11.51 21.54
N LYS A 368 33.28 -11.65 22.84
CA LYS A 368 34.58 -12.16 23.34
C LYS A 368 34.60 -13.68 23.55
N ARG A 369 33.50 -14.39 23.32
CA ARG A 369 33.45 -15.85 23.45
C ARG A 369 34.18 -16.50 22.27
N ALA A 370 35.17 -17.35 22.56
CA ALA A 370 35.98 -18.00 21.55
C ALA A 370 35.15 -18.97 20.71
N GLY A 371 35.20 -18.84 19.37
CA GLY A 371 34.52 -19.73 18.42
C GLY A 371 33.24 -19.19 17.80
N GLU A 372 32.85 -17.95 18.10
CA GLU A 372 31.66 -17.32 17.50
C GLU A 372 32.02 -16.42 16.30
N ASP A 373 31.25 -16.54 15.22
CA ASP A 373 31.40 -15.71 14.02
C ASP A 373 31.11 -14.24 14.37
N PHE A 374 32.13 -13.38 14.24
CA PHE A 374 32.00 -11.92 14.43
C PHE A 374 30.97 -11.25 13.51
N ARG A 375 30.52 -11.95 12.47
CA ARG A 375 29.50 -11.48 11.51
C ARG A 375 28.07 -11.64 12.01
N ARG A 376 27.83 -12.44 13.06
CA ARG A 376 26.48 -12.69 13.57
C ARG A 376 26.12 -11.72 14.67
N VAL A 377 24.93 -11.15 14.60
CA VAL A 377 24.47 -10.14 15.56
C VAL A 377 23.98 -10.82 16.84
N GLN A 378 24.66 -10.54 17.95
CA GLN A 378 24.32 -11.11 19.26
C GLN A 378 23.49 -10.17 20.14
N VAL A 379 23.62 -8.85 19.94
CA VAL A 379 22.92 -7.83 20.70
C VAL A 379 22.30 -6.83 19.73
N LEU A 380 21.00 -6.61 19.88
CA LEU A 380 20.24 -5.71 19.00
C LEU A 380 19.63 -4.57 19.81
N LEU A 381 19.72 -3.36 19.25
CA LEU A 381 19.17 -2.15 19.85
C LEU A 381 18.02 -1.65 18.97
N LEU A 382 16.82 -1.65 19.53
CA LEU A 382 15.57 -1.40 18.83
C LEU A 382 14.81 -0.21 19.40
N ALA A 383 14.07 0.48 18.55
CA ALA A 383 13.06 1.47 18.94
C ALA A 383 11.84 1.41 18.01
N PRO A 384 10.65 1.87 18.45
CA PRO A 384 9.45 1.85 17.62
C PRO A 384 9.45 2.90 16.50
N THR A 385 10.14 4.03 16.69
CA THR A 385 10.16 5.15 15.72
C THR A 385 11.57 5.42 15.20
N GLY A 386 11.69 5.90 13.97
CA GLY A 386 12.98 6.22 13.34
C GLY A 386 13.80 7.26 14.13
N LYS A 387 13.15 8.33 14.63
CA LYS A 387 13.82 9.33 15.47
C LYS A 387 14.38 8.75 16.77
N ALA A 388 13.64 7.86 17.43
CA ALA A 388 14.11 7.20 18.65
C ALA A 388 15.25 6.21 18.34
N ALA A 389 15.14 5.44 17.26
CA ALA A 389 16.19 4.52 16.80
C ALA A 389 17.48 5.26 16.49
N TYR A 390 17.39 6.41 15.80
CA TYR A 390 18.54 7.26 15.50
C TYR A 390 19.23 7.80 16.77
N LEU A 391 18.48 8.24 17.78
CA LEU A 391 19.03 8.79 19.02
C LEU A 391 19.88 7.77 19.81
N ILE A 392 19.45 6.51 19.80
CA ILE A 392 20.18 5.41 20.43
C ILE A 392 21.21 4.77 19.49
N LYS A 393 21.26 5.20 18.22
CA LYS A 393 22.03 4.60 17.13
C LYS A 393 21.74 3.10 16.94
N GLY A 394 20.45 2.75 16.96
CA GLY A 394 19.93 1.41 16.70
C GLY A 394 18.99 1.40 15.49
N ASN A 395 18.20 0.34 15.36
CA ASN A 395 17.29 0.12 14.24
C ASN A 395 15.82 0.20 14.69
N THR A 396 14.89 0.38 13.76
CA THR A 396 13.47 0.28 14.10
C THR A 396 13.06 -1.18 14.27
N ILE A 397 12.05 -1.47 15.09
CA ILE A 397 11.57 -2.85 15.25
C ILE A 397 11.06 -3.42 13.91
N HIS A 398 10.43 -2.57 13.08
CA HIS A 398 9.91 -2.96 11.77
C HIS A 398 11.04 -3.35 10.81
N SER A 399 12.06 -2.49 10.66
CA SER A 399 13.18 -2.77 9.75
C SER A 399 14.02 -3.96 10.21
N ALA A 400 14.39 -4.00 11.50
CA ALA A 400 15.27 -5.04 12.03
C ALA A 400 14.66 -6.46 12.00
N LEU A 401 13.33 -6.58 12.04
CA LEU A 401 12.64 -7.88 12.07
C LEU A 401 11.83 -8.15 10.78
N SER A 402 11.99 -7.30 9.76
CA SER A 402 11.23 -7.32 8.51
C SER A 402 9.71 -7.47 8.77
N ILE A 403 9.17 -6.64 9.66
CA ILE A 403 7.73 -6.58 9.95
C ILE A 403 7.13 -5.48 9.07
N PRO A 404 6.19 -5.80 8.15
CA PRO A 404 5.59 -4.81 7.26
C PRO A 404 4.76 -3.78 8.05
N ALA A 405 4.93 -2.48 7.74
CA ALA A 405 4.22 -1.39 8.42
C ALA A 405 2.72 -1.31 8.06
N SER A 406 2.32 -1.79 6.88
CA SER A 406 0.96 -1.69 6.33
C SER A 406 0.01 -2.82 6.74
N GLN A 407 0.46 -3.77 7.57
CA GLN A 407 -0.33 -4.97 7.91
C GLN A 407 -1.03 -4.85 9.27
N SER A 408 -2.18 -5.53 9.40
CA SER A 408 -2.86 -5.60 10.69
C SER A 408 -1.95 -6.26 11.72
N LEU A 409 -1.59 -5.54 12.78
CA LEU A 409 -0.72 -6.06 13.85
C LEU A 409 -1.32 -7.27 14.59
N LYS A 410 -2.63 -7.53 14.41
CA LYS A 410 -3.40 -8.60 15.05
C LYS A 410 -3.22 -9.98 14.42
N ILE A 411 -2.83 -10.07 13.16
CA ILE A 411 -2.65 -11.35 12.45
C ILE A 411 -1.17 -11.52 12.14
N TYR A 412 -0.57 -12.60 12.64
CA TYR A 412 0.81 -12.93 12.34
C TYR A 412 0.91 -13.56 10.95
N LYS A 413 1.80 -13.03 10.11
CA LYS A 413 2.14 -13.63 8.82
C LYS A 413 3.61 -14.12 8.84
N PRO A 414 3.86 -15.42 8.69
CA PRO A 414 5.23 -15.94 8.61
C PRO A 414 5.94 -15.39 7.37
N LEU A 415 7.26 -15.22 7.46
CA LEU A 415 8.06 -14.80 6.30
C LEU A 415 8.25 -15.99 5.34
N ASP A 416 8.52 -15.68 4.08
CA ASP A 416 8.96 -16.69 3.12
C ASP A 416 10.28 -17.33 3.58
N SER A 417 10.45 -18.60 3.25
CA SER A 417 11.61 -19.43 3.60
C SER A 417 12.95 -18.75 3.29
N GLY A 418 13.07 -18.05 2.15
CA GLY A 418 14.29 -17.34 1.75
C GLY A 418 14.65 -16.19 2.69
N ARG A 419 13.72 -15.24 2.90
CA ARG A 419 13.95 -14.08 3.81
C ARG A 419 14.18 -14.53 5.25
N LEU A 420 13.41 -15.52 5.68
CA LEU A 420 13.54 -16.08 7.01
C LEU A 420 14.94 -16.70 7.18
N ASN A 421 15.45 -17.39 6.15
CA ASN A 421 16.82 -17.90 6.16
C ASN A 421 17.87 -16.78 6.21
N THR A 422 17.70 -15.70 5.44
CA THR A 422 18.58 -14.52 5.49
C THR A 422 18.62 -13.91 6.90
N LEU A 423 17.46 -13.65 7.49
CA LEU A 423 17.38 -13.14 8.86
C LEU A 423 17.91 -14.15 9.89
N ARG A 424 17.76 -15.46 9.66
CA ARG A 424 18.36 -16.49 10.52
C ARG A 424 19.88 -16.50 10.43
N CYS A 425 20.45 -16.23 9.26
CA CYS A 425 21.91 -16.09 9.12
C CYS A 425 22.42 -14.87 9.89
N GLU A 426 21.69 -13.77 9.88
CA GLU A 426 22.07 -12.52 10.54
C GLU A 426 21.80 -12.51 12.05
N LEU A 427 20.57 -12.85 12.46
CA LEU A 427 20.06 -12.78 13.83
C LEU A 427 19.99 -14.14 14.53
N GLY A 428 20.48 -15.22 13.91
CA GLY A 428 20.44 -16.57 14.49
C GLY A 428 21.18 -16.67 15.83
N ALA A 429 22.23 -15.87 16.03
CA ALA A 429 23.01 -15.81 17.28
C ALA A 429 22.50 -14.75 18.28
N LEU A 430 21.33 -14.15 18.05
CA LEU A 430 20.80 -13.07 18.89
C LEU A 430 20.51 -13.56 20.32
N ASN A 431 21.17 -12.97 21.31
CA ASN A 431 21.03 -13.34 22.72
C ASN A 431 20.27 -12.28 23.52
N LEU A 432 20.39 -11.01 23.14
CA LEU A 432 19.81 -9.88 23.86
C LEU A 432 19.20 -8.84 22.92
N ILE A 433 17.99 -8.40 23.24
CA ILE A 433 17.33 -7.24 22.63
C ILE A 433 17.18 -6.14 23.68
N LEU A 434 17.63 -4.93 23.34
CA LEU A 434 17.36 -3.71 24.09
C LEU A 434 16.32 -2.90 23.31
N LEU A 435 15.17 -2.61 23.91
CA LEU A 435 14.07 -1.89 23.25
C LEU A 435 13.81 -0.56 23.99
N ASP A 436 14.09 0.57 23.33
CA ASP A 436 13.80 1.92 23.87
C ASP A 436 12.42 2.44 23.44
N GLU A 437 11.86 3.35 24.21
CA GLU A 437 10.51 3.92 24.04
C GLU A 437 9.39 2.87 23.94
N ILE A 438 9.40 1.89 24.85
CA ILE A 438 8.38 0.83 24.92
C ILE A 438 6.94 1.35 25.05
N SER A 439 6.73 2.60 25.47
CA SER A 439 5.41 3.25 25.56
C SER A 439 4.66 3.29 24.22
N MET A 440 5.38 3.41 23.11
CA MET A 440 4.81 3.43 21.76
C MET A 440 4.64 2.03 21.16
N VAL A 441 5.06 0.98 21.86
CA VAL A 441 4.87 -0.41 21.43
C VAL A 441 3.60 -0.97 22.04
N GLY A 442 2.65 -1.36 21.19
CA GLY A 442 1.41 -1.96 21.64
C GLY A 442 1.50 -3.46 21.91
N ASN A 443 0.47 -3.99 22.58
CA ASN A 443 0.44 -5.41 22.93
C ASN A 443 0.38 -6.32 21.68
N SER A 444 -0.34 -5.93 20.62
CA SER A 444 -0.40 -6.75 19.40
C SER A 444 0.97 -6.83 18.74
N MET A 445 1.67 -5.69 18.63
CA MET A 445 3.05 -5.66 18.15
C MET A 445 3.95 -6.59 18.98
N PHE A 446 3.92 -6.44 20.31
CA PHE A 446 4.83 -7.14 21.20
C PHE A 446 4.55 -8.65 21.31
N THR A 447 3.30 -9.03 21.53
CA THR A 447 2.89 -10.42 21.79
C THR A 447 2.66 -11.22 20.52
N VAL A 448 2.16 -10.59 19.44
CA VAL A 448 1.85 -11.29 18.18
C VAL A 448 3.00 -11.20 17.20
N GLN A 449 3.55 -10.00 16.95
CA GLN A 449 4.57 -9.83 15.91
C GLN A 449 5.97 -10.20 16.44
N LEU A 450 6.44 -9.51 17.48
CA LEU A 450 7.80 -9.67 18.02
C LEU A 450 8.03 -11.11 18.53
N ASN A 451 7.15 -11.61 19.40
CA ASN A 451 7.28 -12.96 19.97
C ASN A 451 7.29 -14.06 18.90
N ASN A 452 6.32 -14.07 17.97
CA ASN A 452 6.26 -15.11 16.94
C ASN A 452 7.40 -14.98 15.93
N ARG A 453 7.82 -13.76 15.57
CA ARG A 453 9.01 -13.57 14.71
C ARG A 453 10.27 -14.11 15.36
N LEU A 454 10.47 -13.90 16.66
CA LEU A 454 11.64 -14.46 17.36
C LEU A 454 11.58 -15.99 17.48
N LYS A 455 10.39 -16.57 17.68
CA LYS A 455 10.16 -18.03 17.62
C LYS A 455 10.56 -18.60 16.26
N ASP A 456 10.11 -17.95 15.19
CA ASP A 456 10.43 -18.33 13.82
C ASP A 456 11.94 -18.21 13.53
N LEU A 457 12.58 -17.14 13.99
CA LEU A 457 14.03 -16.94 13.82
C LEU A 457 14.83 -18.01 14.56
N LYS A 458 14.50 -18.30 15.82
CA LYS A 458 15.24 -19.28 16.62
C LYS A 458 14.85 -20.73 16.34
N GLY A 459 13.72 -20.96 15.66
CA GLY A 459 13.16 -22.29 15.47
C GLY A 459 12.73 -22.94 16.79
N SER A 460 12.50 -22.14 17.84
CA SER A 460 12.05 -22.61 19.16
C SER A 460 10.58 -22.26 19.40
N LYS A 461 9.91 -23.09 20.20
CA LYS A 461 8.54 -22.82 20.67
C LYS A 461 8.51 -21.93 21.92
N ASP A 462 9.67 -21.73 22.55
CA ASP A 462 9.84 -20.91 23.75
C ASP A 462 9.45 -19.46 23.49
N ASP A 463 8.86 -18.79 24.49
CA ASP A 463 8.50 -17.39 24.38
C ASP A 463 9.74 -16.54 24.01
N PHE A 464 9.54 -15.62 23.06
CA PHE A 464 10.58 -14.81 22.40
C PHE A 464 11.73 -15.63 21.77
N GLY A 465 11.51 -16.91 21.46
CA GLY A 465 12.53 -17.80 20.91
C GLY A 465 13.69 -18.06 21.87
N GLY A 466 13.52 -17.80 23.18
CA GLY A 466 14.59 -17.90 24.17
C GLY A 466 15.56 -16.70 24.19
N VAL A 467 15.20 -15.58 23.55
CA VAL A 467 16.00 -14.35 23.53
C VAL A 467 15.70 -13.51 24.78
N SER A 468 16.73 -12.97 25.44
CA SER A 468 16.55 -12.06 26.58
C SER A 468 16.16 -10.66 26.09
N ILE A 469 15.26 -9.99 26.81
CA ILE A 469 14.75 -8.66 26.42
C ILE A 469 14.82 -7.70 27.61
N ILE A 470 15.47 -6.55 27.40
CA ILE A 470 15.37 -5.40 28.31
C ILE A 470 14.60 -4.30 27.59
N THR A 471 13.46 -3.92 28.14
CA THR A 471 12.64 -2.81 27.64
C THR A 471 12.87 -1.58 28.49
N ILE A 472 12.91 -0.42 27.85
CA ILE A 472 13.16 0.87 28.48
C ILE A 472 12.13 1.86 27.95
N GLY A 473 11.62 2.72 28.82
CA GLY A 473 10.72 3.79 28.40
C GLY A 473 9.95 4.39 29.54
N ASP A 474 8.95 5.19 29.21
CA ASP A 474 8.04 5.81 30.17
C ASP A 474 6.60 5.58 29.74
N LEU A 475 5.89 4.69 30.43
CA LEU A 475 4.50 4.32 30.11
C LEU A 475 3.49 5.47 30.27
N PHE A 476 3.89 6.59 30.89
CA PHE A 476 3.07 7.80 30.96
C PHE A 476 3.20 8.71 29.71
N GLN A 477 4.04 8.33 28.74
CA GLN A 477 4.11 9.02 27.46
C GLN A 477 2.94 8.65 26.53
N LEU A 478 3.07 8.99 25.24
CA LEU A 478 2.10 8.70 24.20
C LEU A 478 1.79 7.20 24.14
N LYS A 479 0.49 6.90 24.02
CA LYS A 479 -0.02 5.55 23.78
C LYS A 479 0.40 5.06 22.38
N PRO A 480 0.51 3.74 22.17
CA PRO A 480 0.71 3.19 20.84
C PRO A 480 -0.43 3.58 19.90
N VAL A 481 -0.11 3.84 18.64
CA VAL A 481 -1.08 4.22 17.61
C VAL A 481 -1.83 2.97 17.14
N MET A 482 -3.16 3.00 17.12
CA MET A 482 -4.03 1.90 16.67
C MET A 482 -3.84 0.54 17.39
N ASP A 483 -3.19 0.53 18.56
CA ASP A 483 -2.99 -0.67 19.38
C ASP A 483 -3.27 -0.37 20.88
N GLY A 484 -3.45 -1.42 21.68
CA GLY A 484 -3.61 -1.29 23.13
C GLY A 484 -2.27 -1.16 23.85
N TYR A 485 -2.27 -0.59 25.07
CA TYR A 485 -1.10 -0.59 25.94
C TYR A 485 -0.54 -2.00 26.12
N ILE A 486 0.79 -2.11 26.25
CA ILE A 486 1.49 -3.40 26.39
C ILE A 486 0.99 -4.26 27.56
N PHE A 487 0.52 -3.63 28.64
CA PHE A 487 -0.02 -4.28 29.83
C PHE A 487 -1.53 -4.56 29.77
N THR A 488 -2.24 -4.10 28.74
CA THR A 488 -3.66 -4.44 28.54
C THR A 488 -3.74 -5.81 27.92
N ASP A 489 -4.68 -6.66 28.32
CA ASP A 489 -4.85 -7.97 27.70
C ASP A 489 -5.38 -7.82 26.26
N LEU A 490 -4.99 -8.73 25.35
CA LEU A 490 -5.39 -8.67 23.95
C LEU A 490 -6.91 -8.75 23.83
N GLN A 491 -7.55 -7.61 23.60
CA GLN A 491 -8.96 -7.56 23.27
C GLN A 491 -9.10 -7.81 21.76
N SER A 492 -9.41 -9.04 21.33
CA SER A 492 -10.46 -9.34 20.32
C SER A 492 -10.33 -10.69 19.56
N LEU A 493 -11.52 -11.18 19.16
CA LEU A 493 -11.89 -12.11 18.06
C LEU A 493 -11.93 -13.62 18.26
N ASN A 494 -11.04 -14.26 19.02
CA ASN A 494 -11.09 -15.72 19.20
C ASN A 494 -11.35 -16.12 20.66
N TYR A 495 -12.37 -16.95 20.88
CA TYR A 495 -12.79 -17.48 22.19
C TYR A 495 -11.63 -18.14 22.98
N TYR A 496 -10.58 -18.59 22.29
CA TYR A 496 -9.38 -19.21 22.87
C TYR A 496 -8.29 -18.22 23.35
N SER A 497 -8.32 -16.95 22.93
CA SER A 497 -7.28 -15.98 23.29
C SER A 497 -7.44 -15.42 24.71
N VAL A 498 -8.61 -15.64 25.34
CA VAL A 498 -8.93 -15.23 26.72
C VAL A 498 -8.10 -16.00 27.76
N LEU A 499 -7.55 -17.16 27.39
CA LEU A 499 -6.78 -18.04 28.29
C LEU A 499 -5.26 -17.81 28.23
N ALA A 500 -4.76 -17.02 27.28
CA ALA A 500 -3.32 -16.76 27.17
C ALA A 500 -2.93 -15.56 28.06
N PRO A 501 -2.11 -15.75 29.11
CA PRO A 501 -1.67 -14.64 29.95
C PRO A 501 -0.82 -13.67 29.14
N ASN A 502 -1.00 -12.37 29.36
CA ASN A 502 -0.18 -11.33 28.75
C ASN A 502 1.31 -11.58 29.08
N LEU A 503 2.14 -11.76 28.04
CA LEU A 503 3.57 -12.07 28.17
C LEU A 503 4.32 -10.99 28.98
N TRP A 504 3.89 -9.74 28.86
CA TRP A 504 4.42 -8.63 29.65
C TRP A 504 4.22 -8.87 31.15
N LYS A 505 2.97 -9.11 31.57
CA LYS A 505 2.63 -9.36 32.98
C LYS A 505 3.30 -10.62 33.53
N LYS A 506 3.51 -11.63 32.68
CA LYS A 506 4.09 -12.91 33.08
C LYS A 506 5.59 -12.81 33.38
N TYR A 507 6.34 -12.07 32.56
CA TYR A 507 7.80 -12.14 32.57
C TYR A 507 8.51 -10.86 33.03
N PHE A 508 7.98 -9.68 32.75
CA PHE A 508 8.73 -8.43 32.92
C PHE A 508 8.75 -7.96 34.37
N ARG A 509 9.95 -7.75 34.91
CA ARG A 509 10.17 -7.12 36.22
C ARG A 509 10.48 -5.64 36.06
N MET A 510 9.76 -4.79 36.78
CA MET A 510 9.93 -3.33 36.72
C MET A 510 11.04 -2.84 37.65
N PHE A 511 11.89 -1.96 37.13
CA PHE A 511 12.83 -1.12 37.86
C PHE A 511 12.59 0.34 37.51
N GLU A 512 12.55 1.24 38.51
CA GLU A 512 12.26 2.66 38.28
C GLU A 512 13.45 3.57 38.62
N LEU A 513 13.76 4.47 37.68
CA LEU A 513 14.67 5.59 37.87
C LEU A 513 13.89 6.85 38.22
N ASP A 514 14.20 7.46 39.36
CA ASP A 514 13.54 8.65 39.90
C ASP A 514 14.43 9.91 39.88
N GLU A 515 15.75 9.76 39.75
CA GLU A 515 16.69 10.88 39.76
C GLU A 515 16.74 11.61 38.40
N ILE A 516 16.33 12.87 38.39
CA ILE A 516 16.30 13.71 37.18
C ILE A 516 17.68 14.30 36.89
N MET A 517 18.18 14.07 35.67
CA MET A 517 19.51 14.46 35.21
C MET A 517 19.51 15.67 34.29
N ARG A 518 18.43 15.89 33.53
CA ARG A 518 18.38 16.92 32.48
C ARG A 518 18.05 18.32 32.99
N GLN A 519 17.10 18.46 33.91
CA GLN A 519 16.65 19.77 34.43
C GLN A 519 17.26 20.12 35.81
N ARG A 520 18.53 19.80 36.07
CA ARG A 520 19.16 20.01 37.39
C ARG A 520 19.13 21.47 37.87
N GLU A 521 19.13 22.42 36.95
CA GLU A 521 19.14 23.86 37.24
C GLU A 521 17.78 24.41 37.69
N SER A 522 16.67 23.69 37.43
CA SER A 522 15.32 24.12 37.82
C SER A 522 14.52 22.98 38.45
N LYS A 523 14.80 22.73 39.73
CA LYS A 523 14.08 21.73 40.54
C LYS A 523 12.56 21.96 40.51
N MET A 524 12.11 23.20 40.59
CA MET A 524 10.69 23.57 40.52
C MET A 524 10.05 23.13 39.19
N PHE A 525 10.74 23.31 38.05
CA PHE A 525 10.21 22.88 36.76
C PHE A 525 10.15 21.35 36.64
N ALA A 526 11.18 20.66 37.13
CA ALA A 526 11.22 19.20 37.17
C ALA A 526 10.05 18.62 38.00
N GLU A 527 9.73 19.23 39.15
CA GLU A 527 8.60 18.85 39.99
C GLU A 527 7.25 19.10 39.30
N ILE A 528 7.09 20.22 38.59
CA ILE A 528 5.89 20.52 37.78
C ILE A 528 5.69 19.42 36.72
N LEU A 529 6.76 19.04 35.99
CA LEU A 529 6.69 18.00 34.97
C LEU A 529 6.33 16.63 35.53
N ASN A 530 6.86 16.25 36.70
CA ASN A 530 6.49 15.00 37.37
C ASN A 530 5.02 15.00 37.81
N ARG A 531 4.50 16.11 38.34
CA ARG A 531 3.07 16.25 38.66
C ARG A 531 2.20 16.17 37.41
N LEU A 532 2.64 16.80 36.31
CA LEU A 532 1.94 16.77 35.04
C LEU A 532 1.90 15.35 34.44
N ARG A 533 3.02 14.60 34.53
CA ARG A 533 3.14 13.20 34.10
C ARG A 533 2.09 12.29 34.76
N GLU A 534 1.81 12.51 36.05
CA GLU A 534 0.79 11.76 36.79
C GLU A 534 -0.64 12.35 36.70
N GLY A 535 -0.80 13.49 36.04
CA GLY A 535 -2.08 14.23 36.00
C GLY A 535 -2.45 14.91 37.33
N LYS A 536 -1.50 15.07 38.27
CA LYS A 536 -1.69 15.68 39.60
C LYS A 536 -1.20 17.14 39.67
N HIS A 537 -1.28 17.87 38.55
CA HIS A 537 -0.83 19.26 38.51
C HIS A 537 -1.77 20.17 39.32
N THR A 538 -1.20 21.17 39.97
CA THR A 538 -1.95 22.16 40.76
C THR A 538 -2.31 23.39 39.92
N THR A 539 -3.25 24.20 40.41
CA THR A 539 -3.58 25.50 39.78
C THR A 539 -2.37 26.44 39.76
N ALA A 540 -1.51 26.38 40.78
CA ALA A 540 -0.25 27.12 40.85
C ALA A 540 0.73 26.68 39.75
N ASP A 541 0.82 25.38 39.46
CA ASP A 541 1.65 24.85 38.36
C ASP A 541 1.19 25.39 37.01
N LEU A 542 -0.12 25.42 36.77
CA LEU A 542 -0.70 25.98 35.54
C LEU A 542 -0.43 27.48 35.40
N GLN A 543 -0.55 28.25 36.49
CA GLN A 543 -0.20 29.67 36.48
C GLN A 543 1.28 29.86 36.12
N LYS A 544 2.17 29.05 36.70
CA LYS A 544 3.61 29.11 36.40
C LYS A 544 3.93 28.76 34.95
N LEU A 545 3.23 27.81 34.36
CA LEU A 545 3.38 27.49 32.92
C LEU A 545 2.82 28.61 32.04
N LYS A 546 1.70 29.23 32.43
CA LYS A 546 1.11 30.37 31.69
C LYS A 546 2.00 31.61 31.67
N GLU A 547 2.83 31.83 32.69
CA GLU A 547 3.86 32.88 32.69
C GLU A 547 4.88 32.72 31.54
N ARG A 548 5.02 31.50 30.99
CA ARG A 548 5.92 31.20 29.88
C ARG A 548 5.24 31.29 28.50
N CYS A 549 3.95 31.60 28.44
CA CYS A 549 3.27 31.84 27.17
C CYS A 549 3.77 33.17 26.57
N VAL A 550 4.53 33.07 25.49
CA VAL A 550 5.01 34.22 24.70
C VAL A 550 4.16 34.37 23.44
N GLN A 551 4.05 35.61 22.95
CA GLN A 551 3.46 35.85 21.64
C GLN A 551 4.37 35.33 20.52
N GLU A 552 3.77 34.94 19.40
CA GLU A 552 4.44 34.29 18.29
C GLU A 552 5.60 35.12 17.70
N SER A 553 5.48 36.45 17.75
CA SER A 553 6.51 37.41 17.33
C SER A 553 7.78 37.43 18.21
N ASN A 554 7.68 36.97 19.46
CA ASN A 554 8.79 36.95 20.41
C ASN A 554 9.48 35.58 20.50
N CYS A 555 9.04 34.60 19.70
CA CYS A 555 9.66 33.28 19.67
C CYS A 555 10.88 33.32 18.74
N PRO A 556 12.05 32.82 19.18
CA PRO A 556 13.24 32.75 18.31
C PRO A 556 12.94 31.95 17.03
N GLN A 557 13.38 32.45 15.87
CA GLN A 557 13.17 31.77 14.59
C GLN A 557 13.86 30.39 14.53
N GLU A 558 15.01 30.25 15.18
CA GLU A 558 15.78 28.99 15.22
C GLU A 558 15.26 27.98 16.27
N ALA A 559 14.24 28.33 17.05
CA ALA A 559 13.73 27.43 18.08
C ALA A 559 12.88 26.29 17.47
N PRO A 560 13.10 25.03 17.87
CA PRO A 560 12.29 23.92 17.41
C PRO A 560 10.83 24.08 17.89
N ARG A 561 9.89 24.02 16.95
CA ARG A 561 8.45 24.10 17.23
C ARG A 561 7.82 22.72 17.24
N LEU A 562 6.92 22.50 18.20
CA LEU A 562 6.19 21.23 18.36
C LEU A 562 4.71 21.49 18.15
N PHE A 563 4.10 20.69 17.27
CA PHE A 563 2.68 20.77 16.95
C PHE A 563 2.00 19.41 17.18
N ILE A 564 0.67 19.42 17.26
CA ILE A 564 -0.14 18.21 17.51
C ILE A 564 -0.36 17.41 16.22
N GLN A 565 -0.36 18.07 15.06
CA GLN A 565 -0.68 17.49 13.75
C GLN A 565 0.43 17.81 12.73
N ASN A 566 0.72 16.86 11.85
CA ASN A 566 1.72 17.03 10.79
C ASN A 566 1.35 18.19 9.84
N ALA A 567 0.07 18.34 9.47
CA ALA A 567 -0.36 19.45 8.61
C ALA A 567 0.00 20.85 9.15
N LEU A 568 0.07 21.02 10.48
CA LEU A 568 0.52 22.28 11.09
C LEU A 568 2.05 22.42 11.08
N VAL A 569 2.76 21.30 11.18
CA VAL A 569 4.23 21.25 11.01
C VAL A 569 4.59 21.65 9.59
N ASP A 570 3.92 21.04 8.60
CA ASP A 570 4.19 21.24 7.18
C ASP A 570 3.88 22.70 6.80
N LYS A 571 2.71 23.20 7.19
CA LYS A 571 2.33 24.61 6.99
C LYS A 571 3.32 25.60 7.60
N TYR A 572 3.94 25.27 8.73
CA TYR A 572 4.94 26.15 9.36
C TYR A 572 6.31 26.05 8.67
N ASN A 573 6.71 24.86 8.23
CA ASN A 573 8.01 24.65 7.57
C ASN A 573 8.02 25.10 6.11
N GLU A 574 6.85 25.17 5.45
CA GLU A 574 6.68 25.71 4.09
C GLU A 574 6.60 27.25 4.06
N GLN A 575 6.38 27.89 5.21
CA GLN A 575 6.46 29.35 5.39
C GLN A 575 7.90 29.81 5.62
#